data_AF-A0A819WIL6-F1
#
_entry.id   AF-A0A819WIL6-F1
#
_cell.length_a   1.000
_cell.length_b   1.000
_cell.length_c   1.000
_cell.angle_alpha   90.00
_cell.angle_beta   90.00
_cell.angle_gamma   90.00
#
_symmetry.space_group_name_H-M   'P 1'
#
loop_
_entity.id
_entity.type
_entity.pdbx_description
1 polymer ?
#
loop_
_entity_poly.entity_id
_entity_poly.type
_entity_poly.pdbx_seq_one_letter_code
_entity_poly.pdbx_strand_id
1 'polypeptide(L)'
;MRREHYLLVNGYSTNYWGWGGEDDDMFKRIINKQLTLDRPPASLARYKMLKHVHQKLNPSRMKVLRTAHNRIDSDGVNNVVYTLLNTSSYHLYTHMLIDVGQQPTS
;
A
#
# COMPACT_ATOMS: atom_id res chain seq x y z
N MET A 1 -11.31 2.09 3.89
CA MET A 1 -10.73 3.00 4.89
C MET A 1 -11.28 4.40 4.64
N ARG A 2 -11.65 5.17 5.68
CA ARG A 2 -12.10 6.57 5.52
C ARG A 2 -10.91 7.49 5.22
N ARG A 3 -11.14 8.63 4.55
CA ARG A 3 -10.06 9.56 4.15
C ARG A 3 -9.25 10.04 5.34
N GLU A 4 -9.91 10.39 6.43
CA GLU A 4 -9.29 10.87 7.66
C GLU A 4 -8.39 9.82 8.31
N HIS A 5 -8.79 8.53 8.28
CA HIS A 5 -7.94 7.45 8.78
C HIS A 5 -6.72 7.23 7.89
N TYR A 6 -6.91 7.30 6.56
CA TYR A 6 -5.82 7.15 5.61
C TYR A 6 -4.76 8.25 5.78
N LEU A 7 -5.20 9.50 5.96
CA LEU A 7 -4.30 10.61 6.24
C LEU A 7 -3.64 10.49 7.62
N LEU A 8 -4.38 10.05 8.65
CA LEU A 8 -3.85 9.87 10.01
C LEU A 8 -2.69 8.87 10.07
N VAL A 9 -2.73 7.81 9.26
CA VAL A 9 -1.67 6.79 9.17
C VAL A 9 -0.57 7.13 8.15
N ASN A 10 -0.62 8.34 7.56
CA ASN A 10 0.23 8.77 6.44
C ASN A 10 0.14 7.84 5.21
N GLY A 11 -0.99 7.18 4.99
CA GLY A 11 -1.22 6.22 3.91
C GLY A 11 -0.22 5.05 3.85
N TYR A 12 -0.06 4.48 2.66
CA TYR A 12 0.86 3.37 2.41
C TYR A 12 2.30 3.84 2.27
N SER A 13 3.22 2.97 2.68
CA SER A 13 4.65 3.11 2.48
C SER A 13 5.06 3.14 1.01
N THR A 14 5.97 4.04 0.64
CA THR A 14 6.56 4.12 -0.72
C THR A 14 7.80 3.23 -0.90
N ASN A 15 8.30 2.62 0.17
CA ASN A 15 9.53 1.81 0.18
C ASN A 15 9.40 0.33 -0.25
N TYR A 16 8.20 -0.17 -0.59
CA TYR A 16 8.01 -1.56 -1.02
C TYR A 16 8.06 -1.69 -2.54
N TRP A 17 9.22 -2.11 -3.05
CA TRP A 17 9.43 -2.44 -4.46
C TRP A 17 9.49 -3.96 -4.64
N GLY A 18 8.58 -4.54 -5.41
CA GLY A 18 8.41 -6.01 -5.52
C GLY A 18 7.44 -6.58 -4.48
N TRP A 19 7.32 -7.91 -4.43
CA TRP A 19 6.21 -8.54 -3.69
C TRP A 19 6.47 -8.73 -2.19
N GLY A 20 5.51 -8.26 -1.37
CA GLY A 20 5.30 -8.64 0.02
C GLY A 20 5.71 -7.60 1.08
N GLY A 21 4.97 -7.59 2.19
CA GLY A 21 5.25 -6.81 3.40
C GLY A 21 4.58 -5.44 3.49
N GLU A 22 4.05 -4.89 2.39
CA GLU A 22 3.38 -3.58 2.38
C GLU A 22 2.07 -3.57 3.17
N ASP A 23 1.23 -4.59 3.00
CA ASP A 23 0.00 -4.78 3.79
C ASP A 23 0.30 -4.92 5.30
N ASP A 24 1.36 -5.66 5.66
CA ASP A 24 1.80 -5.83 7.04
C ASP A 24 2.26 -4.49 7.65
N ASP A 25 2.89 -3.64 6.85
CA ASP A 25 3.29 -2.28 7.24
C ASP A 25 2.07 -1.41 7.53
N MET A 26 1.10 -1.40 6.61
CA MET A 26 -0.14 -0.67 6.78
C MET A 26 -0.87 -1.13 8.05
N PHE A 27 -0.90 -2.44 8.33
CA PHE A 27 -1.44 -2.95 9.59
C PHE A 27 -0.71 -2.35 10.81
N LYS A 28 0.63 -2.32 10.82
CA LYS A 28 1.40 -1.66 11.90
C LYS A 28 1.05 -0.19 12.05
N ARG A 29 0.84 0.53 10.95
CA ARG A 29 0.46 1.96 10.97
C ARG A 29 -0.92 2.18 11.57
N ILE A 30 -1.89 1.34 11.20
CA ILE A 30 -3.26 1.35 11.75
C ILE A 30 -3.21 1.15 13.28
N ILE A 31 -2.50 0.11 13.74
CA ILE A 31 -2.39 -0.18 15.18
C ILE A 31 -1.63 0.93 15.92
N ASN A 32 -0.59 1.52 15.32
CA ASN A 32 0.18 2.63 15.91
C ASN A 32 -0.69 3.87 16.17
N LYS A 33 -1.67 4.14 15.31
CA LYS A 33 -2.65 5.23 15.49
C LYS A 33 -3.90 4.79 16.26
N GLN A 34 -3.85 3.64 16.94
CA GLN A 34 -4.92 3.09 17.78
C GLN A 34 -6.25 2.89 17.05
N LEU A 35 -6.19 2.68 15.74
CA LEU A 35 -7.35 2.34 14.93
C LEU A 35 -7.62 0.83 14.99
N THR A 36 -8.89 0.46 14.90
CA THR A 36 -9.31 -0.94 14.87
C THR A 36 -9.62 -1.40 13.45
N LEU A 37 -9.49 -2.72 13.22
CA LEU A 37 -9.93 -3.33 11.99
C LEU A 37 -11.36 -3.83 12.15
N ASP A 38 -12.25 -3.34 11.30
CA ASP A 38 -13.57 -3.92 11.13
C ASP A 38 -13.49 -5.09 10.14
N ARG A 39 -14.07 -6.23 10.52
CA ARG A 39 -14.09 -7.45 9.70
C ARG A 39 -15.50 -8.03 9.71
N PRO A 40 -16.20 -8.02 8.56
CA PRO A 40 -17.51 -8.66 8.46
C PRO A 40 -17.42 -10.17 8.70
N PRO A 41 -18.52 -10.83 9.09
CA PRO A 41 -18.55 -12.28 9.28
C PRO A 41 -18.05 -13.04 8.05
N ALA A 42 -17.23 -14.07 8.28
CA ALA A 42 -16.62 -14.88 7.22
C ALA A 42 -17.66 -15.62 6.35
N SER A 43 -18.87 -15.84 6.86
CA SER A 43 -19.99 -16.42 6.11
C SER A 43 -20.54 -15.49 5.02
N LEU A 44 -20.37 -14.17 5.17
CA LEU A 44 -20.85 -13.15 4.21
C LEU A 44 -19.73 -12.66 3.29
N ALA A 45 -18.52 -12.45 3.82
CA ALA A 45 -17.41 -11.82 3.12
C ALA A 45 -16.46 -12.84 2.48
N ARG A 46 -16.98 -13.67 1.57
CA ARG A 46 -16.17 -14.63 0.79
C ARG A 46 -15.71 -14.00 -0.52
N TYR A 47 -14.43 -14.23 -0.88
CA TYR A 47 -13.83 -13.73 -2.12
C TYR A 47 -13.21 -14.87 -2.91
N LYS A 48 -13.17 -14.74 -4.24
CA LYS A 48 -12.51 -15.69 -5.14
C LYS A 48 -11.39 -14.99 -5.89
N MET A 49 -10.16 -15.47 -5.68
CA MET A 49 -8.99 -15.00 -6.39
C MET A 49 -9.01 -15.51 -7.84
N LEU A 50 -8.82 -14.60 -8.80
CA LEU A 50 -8.59 -14.99 -10.18
C LEU A 50 -7.24 -15.71 -10.28
N LYS A 51 -7.17 -16.76 -11.12
CA LYS A 51 -5.93 -17.52 -11.31
C LYS A 51 -4.82 -16.60 -11.82
N HIS A 52 -3.66 -16.63 -11.18
CA HIS A 52 -2.48 -15.86 -11.57
C HIS A 52 -1.20 -16.61 -11.18
N VAL A 53 -0.08 -16.22 -11.81
CA VAL A 53 1.24 -16.76 -11.52
C VAL A 53 1.73 -16.20 -10.19
N HIS A 54 2.30 -17.05 -9.34
CA HIS A 54 2.86 -16.61 -8.07
C HIS A 54 4.04 -15.66 -8.30
N GLN A 55 4.03 -14.51 -7.61
CA GLN A 55 5.11 -13.54 -7.73
C GLN A 55 6.31 -13.92 -6.86
N LYS A 56 7.52 -13.61 -7.35
CA LYS A 56 8.74 -13.82 -6.57
C LYS A 56 8.77 -12.84 -5.40
N LEU A 57 8.92 -13.36 -4.19
CA LEU A 57 8.99 -12.52 -3.00
C LEU A 57 10.23 -11.63 -3.03
N ASN A 58 10.08 -10.38 -2.61
CA ASN A 58 11.23 -9.51 -2.37
C ASN A 58 12.02 -10.06 -1.17
N PRO A 59 13.33 -10.40 -1.32
CA PRO A 59 14.15 -10.90 -0.22
C PRO A 59 14.40 -9.84 0.88
N SER A 60 14.38 -8.56 0.52
CA SER A 60 14.58 -7.42 1.42
C SER A 60 13.31 -6.97 2.14
N ARG A 61 12.15 -7.56 1.85
CA ARG A 61 10.85 -7.14 2.45
C ARG A 61 10.88 -7.10 3.98
N MET A 62 11.56 -8.05 4.61
CA MET A 62 11.65 -8.11 6.08
C MET A 62 12.56 -7.02 6.65
N LYS A 63 13.58 -6.57 5.89
CA LYS A 63 14.41 -5.42 6.28
C LYS A 63 13.56 -4.15 6.32
N VAL A 64 12.75 -3.91 5.29
CA VAL A 64 11.85 -2.75 5.19
C VAL A 64 10.74 -2.81 6.26
N LEU A 65 10.15 -3.98 6.50
CA LEU A 65 9.09 -4.15 7.48
C LEU A 65 9.55 -3.97 8.93
N ARG A 66 10.83 -4.28 9.23
CA ARG A 66 11.41 -4.06 10.57
C ARG A 66 11.58 -2.59 10.88
N THR A 67 11.83 -1.74 9.88
CA THR A 67 11.98 -0.28 10.08
C THR A 67 10.67 0.48 10.02
N ALA A 68 9.55 -0.19 9.73
CA ALA A 68 8.19 0.37 9.58
C ALA A 68 7.84 1.44 10.62
N HIS A 69 7.99 1.13 11.91
CA HIS A 69 7.62 2.03 13.00
C HIS A 69 8.37 3.37 12.94
N ASN A 70 9.66 3.35 12.58
CA ASN A 70 10.51 4.53 12.59
C ASN A 70 10.25 5.46 11.40
N ARG A 71 9.57 4.98 10.36
CA ARG A 71 9.36 5.70 9.10
C ARG A 71 7.91 6.11 8.87
N ILE A 72 6.97 5.74 9.75
CA ILE A 72 5.54 6.03 9.54
C ILE A 72 5.29 7.51 9.23
N ASP A 73 5.93 8.40 9.99
CA ASP A 73 5.69 9.85 9.87
C ASP A 73 6.51 10.50 8.73
N SER A 74 7.48 9.82 8.12
CA SER A 74 8.35 10.36 7.05
C SER A 74 8.21 9.65 5.69
N ASP A 75 7.51 8.51 5.65
CA ASP A 75 7.34 7.66 4.48
C ASP A 75 5.85 7.37 4.28
N GLY A 76 5.27 7.94 3.22
CA GLY A 76 3.90 7.72 2.82
C GLY A 76 3.33 8.85 1.96
N VAL A 77 2.09 9.25 2.22
CA VAL A 77 1.40 10.30 1.44
C VAL A 77 2.18 11.61 1.43
N ASN A 78 2.84 11.94 2.54
CA ASN A 78 3.59 13.19 2.67
C ASN A 78 4.88 13.25 1.83
N ASN A 79 5.38 12.13 1.32
CA ASN A 79 6.64 12.08 0.57
C ASN A 79 6.56 11.31 -0.75
N VAL A 80 5.36 10.88 -1.16
CA VAL A 80 5.18 10.14 -2.42
C VAL A 80 5.50 11.04 -3.61
N VAL A 81 6.35 10.52 -4.50
CA VAL A 81 6.75 11.19 -5.74
C VAL A 81 6.23 10.37 -6.92
N TYR A 82 5.52 11.03 -7.82
CA TYR A 82 5.02 10.43 -9.05
C TYR A 82 4.77 11.50 -10.11
N THR A 83 4.72 11.08 -11.38
CA THR A 83 4.31 11.93 -12.49
C THR A 83 3.08 11.33 -13.17
N LEU A 84 2.01 12.12 -13.28
CA LEU A 84 0.84 11.73 -14.07
C LEU A 84 1.16 11.90 -15.56
N LEU A 85 1.25 10.79 -16.29
CA LEU A 85 1.57 10.80 -17.72
C LEU A 85 0.32 10.96 -18.58
N ASN A 86 -0.79 10.32 -18.19
CA ASN A 86 -2.04 10.42 -18.94
C ASN A 86 -3.26 10.12 -18.05
N THR A 87 -4.40 10.73 -18.40
CA THR A 87 -5.71 10.39 -17.83
C THR A 87 -6.73 10.19 -18.95
N SER A 88 -7.33 9.01 -19.00
CA SER A 88 -8.39 8.67 -19.98
C SER A 88 -9.67 8.29 -19.25
N SER A 89 -10.78 8.95 -19.58
CA SER A 89 -12.10 8.60 -19.07
C SER A 89 -12.79 7.61 -20.00
N TYR A 90 -13.14 6.43 -19.47
CA TYR A 90 -13.97 5.44 -20.16
C TYR A 90 -15.34 5.37 -19.51
N HIS A 91 -16.28 4.68 -20.16
CA HIS A 91 -17.65 4.54 -19.65
C HIS A 91 -17.72 3.88 -18.26
N LEU A 92 -16.84 2.91 -17.99
CA LEU A 92 -16.87 2.11 -16.76
C LEU A 92 -15.74 2.41 -15.76
N TYR A 93 -14.72 3.15 -16.18
CA TYR A 93 -13.56 3.44 -15.33
C TYR A 93 -12.75 4.63 -15.86
N THR A 94 -11.95 5.24 -14.99
CA THR A 94 -10.92 6.20 -15.36
C THR A 94 -9.56 5.52 -15.30
N HIS A 95 -8.79 5.61 -16.37
CA HIS A 95 -7.43 5.11 -16.44
C HIS A 95 -6.44 6.25 -16.20
N MET A 96 -5.65 6.15 -15.14
CA MET A 96 -4.55 7.07 -14.87
C MET A 96 -3.23 6.32 -15.07
N LEU A 97 -2.43 6.78 -16.04
CA LEU A 97 -1.08 6.26 -16.26
C LEU A 97 -0.10 7.09 -15.44
N ILE A 98 0.58 6.46 -14.48
CA ILE A 98 1.44 7.13 -13.50
C ILE A 98 2.85 6.55 -13.58
N ASP A 99 3.84 7.42 -13.72
CA ASP A 99 5.25 7.08 -13.49
C ASP A 99 5.57 7.23 -12.00
N VAL A 100 5.96 6.11 -11.37
CA VAL A 100 6.32 6.04 -9.95
C VAL A 100 7.83 6.06 -9.72
N GLY A 101 8.62 6.33 -10.77
CA GLY A 101 10.07 6.34 -10.73
C GLY A 101 10.69 4.94 -10.72
N GLN A 102 11.97 4.89 -10.36
CA GLN A 102 12.73 3.65 -10.23
C GLN A 102 12.89 3.26 -8.78
N GLN A 103 13.03 1.96 -8.52
CA GLN A 103 13.40 1.47 -7.20
C GLN A 103 14.69 2.18 -6.74
N PRO A 104 14.68 2.84 -5.57
CA PRO A 104 15.88 3.50 -5.05
C PRO A 104 17.01 2.48 -4.89
N THR A 105 18.14 2.74 -5.54
CA THR A 105 19.37 2.01 -5.30
C THR A 105 19.93 2.48 -3.96
N SER A 106 19.70 1.68 -2.91
CA SER A 106 20.33 1.86 -1.60
C SER A 106 21.84 1.75 -1.67
#